data_AF-A0A552V5E7-F1
#
_entry.id   AF-A0A552V5E7-F1
#
_cell.length_a   1.000
_cell.length_b   1.000
_cell.length_c   1.000
_cell.angle_alpha   90.00
_cell.angle_beta   90.00
_cell.angle_gamma   90.00
#
_symmetry.space_group_name_H-M   'P 1'
#
loop_
_entity.id
_entity.type
_entity.pdbx_description
1 polymer ?
#
loop_
_entity_poly.entity_id
_entity_poly.type
_entity_poly.pdbx_seq_one_letter_code
_entity_poly.pdbx_strand_id
1 'polypeptide(L)'
;MDILNKKERLSAFLLFLLMFVITTGVLIAALFYNFKLPLKENELLKQENDKITEQFAFQKQFSEKVEEITTMVDSLDKAPESFQFIEQKINFELVELNEKIPADTDQELKVYDNTILIIKNLVNAKKALLQVNDSKKEIDLLNNQIKSYEEENKDLIRDLELARQLNRRP
;
A
#
# COMPACT_ATOMS: atom_id res chain seq x y z
N MET A 1 -87.75 26.32 -31.09
CA MET A 1 -86.66 25.42 -31.53
C MET A 1 -86.14 24.70 -30.30
N ASP A 2 -86.74 23.56 -29.97
CA ASP A 2 -86.18 22.70 -28.94
C ASP A 2 -84.86 22.15 -29.45
N ILE A 3 -83.80 22.39 -28.68
CA ILE A 3 -82.46 21.95 -29.00
C ILE A 3 -82.44 20.44 -28.80
N LEU A 4 -82.87 19.72 -29.84
CA LEU A 4 -82.66 18.30 -30.01
C LEU A 4 -81.15 18.07 -29.81
N ASN A 5 -80.80 17.12 -28.94
CA ASN A 5 -79.43 16.71 -28.59
C ASN A 5 -78.69 17.35 -27.40
N LYS A 6 -79.39 17.85 -26.37
CA LYS A 6 -78.75 18.24 -25.09
C LYS A 6 -77.96 17.12 -24.38
N LYS A 7 -78.44 15.87 -24.46
CA LYS A 7 -77.78 14.71 -23.81
C LYS A 7 -76.47 14.33 -24.48
N GLU A 8 -76.44 14.27 -25.82
CA GLU A 8 -75.21 13.96 -26.56
C GLU A 8 -74.17 15.07 -26.38
N ARG A 9 -74.59 16.35 -26.32
CA ARG A 9 -73.68 17.47 -26.05
C ARG A 9 -73.05 17.41 -24.65
N LEU A 10 -73.81 17.01 -23.63
CA LEU A 10 -73.29 16.83 -22.27
C LEU A 10 -72.34 15.63 -22.19
N SER A 11 -72.65 14.54 -22.87
CA SER A 11 -71.78 13.35 -22.94
C SER A 11 -70.44 13.68 -23.62
N ALA A 12 -70.48 14.37 -24.77
CA ALA A 12 -69.28 14.82 -25.47
C ALA A 12 -68.45 15.80 -24.63
N PHE A 13 -69.10 16.71 -23.90
CA PHE A 13 -68.41 17.63 -22.99
C PHE A 13 -67.76 16.90 -21.80
N LEU A 14 -68.44 15.92 -21.19
CA LEU A 14 -67.88 15.09 -20.12
C LEU A 14 -66.70 14.25 -20.60
N LEU A 15 -66.79 13.66 -21.80
CA LEU A 15 -65.70 12.92 -22.42
C LEU A 15 -64.50 13.84 -22.70
N PHE A 16 -64.74 15.05 -23.22
CA PHE A 16 -63.70 16.06 -23.42
C PHE A 16 -63.05 16.47 -22.10
N LEU A 17 -63.84 16.76 -21.06
CA LEU A 17 -63.35 17.14 -19.74
C LEU A 17 -62.50 16.01 -19.13
N LEU A 18 -62.95 14.76 -19.24
CA LEU A 18 -62.21 13.59 -18.78
C LEU A 18 -60.88 13.44 -19.51
N MET A 19 -60.89 13.52 -20.84
CA MET A 19 -59.66 13.48 -21.64
C MET A 19 -58.72 14.63 -21.31
N PHE A 20 -59.25 15.84 -21.08
CA PHE A 20 -58.47 17.01 -20.68
C PHE A 20 -57.80 16.83 -19.32
N VAL A 21 -58.53 16.29 -18.32
CA VAL A 21 -57.96 16.00 -17.00
C VAL A 21 -56.88 14.92 -17.10
N ILE A 22 -57.11 13.87 -17.89
CA ILE A 22 -56.12 12.80 -18.10
C ILE A 22 -54.85 13.35 -18.76
N THR A 23 -54.97 14.09 -19.86
CA THR A 23 -53.80 14.63 -20.57
C THR A 23 -53.05 15.65 -19.72
N THR A 24 -53.76 16.50 -18.98
CA THR A 24 -53.15 17.44 -18.03
C THR A 24 -52.42 16.69 -16.90
N GLY A 25 -53.03 15.62 -16.37
CA GLY A 25 -52.41 14.77 -15.35
C GLY A 25 -51.13 14.10 -15.84
N VAL A 26 -51.13 13.57 -17.07
CA VAL A 26 -49.94 12.98 -17.71
C VAL A 26 -48.84 14.04 -17.91
N LEU A 27 -49.20 15.24 -18.36
CA LEU A 27 -48.23 16.35 -18.51
C LEU A 27 -47.59 16.73 -17.17
N ILE A 28 -48.39 16.88 -16.10
CA ILE A 28 -47.88 17.21 -14.77
C ILE A 28 -46.97 16.10 -14.25
N ALA A 29 -47.36 14.83 -14.42
CA ALA A 29 -46.53 13.69 -14.02
C ALA A 29 -45.20 13.67 -14.80
N ALA A 30 -45.23 13.88 -16.12
CA ALA A 30 -44.03 13.92 -16.95
C ALA A 30 -43.08 15.06 -16.52
N LEU A 31 -43.61 16.25 -16.22
CA LEU A 31 -42.83 17.35 -15.69
C LEU A 31 -42.22 17.01 -14.32
N PHE A 32 -43.00 16.39 -13.43
CA PHE A 32 -42.51 15.99 -12.10
C PHE A 32 -41.36 14.98 -12.17
N TYR A 33 -41.48 13.97 -13.03
CA TYR A 33 -40.38 13.01 -13.27
C TYR A 33 -39.15 13.71 -13.87
N ASN A 34 -39.35 14.62 -14.83
CA ASN A 34 -38.25 15.35 -15.46
C ASN A 34 -37.46 16.22 -14.45
N PHE A 35 -38.13 16.81 -13.47
CA PHE A 35 -37.45 17.62 -12.43
C PHE A 35 -36.84 16.79 -11.30
N LYS A 36 -37.49 15.68 -10.88
CA LYS A 36 -37.03 14.92 -9.70
C LYS A 36 -35.91 13.94 -10.00
N LEU A 37 -35.85 13.40 -11.21
CA LEU A 37 -34.79 12.51 -11.66
C LEU A 37 -33.38 13.14 -11.60
N PRO A 38 -33.13 14.34 -12.17
CA PRO A 38 -31.79 14.95 -12.14
C PRO A 38 -31.33 15.32 -10.74
N LEU A 39 -32.23 15.64 -9.81
CA LEU A 39 -31.88 15.93 -8.42
C LEU A 39 -31.34 14.68 -7.72
N LYS A 40 -31.98 13.52 -7.93
CA LYS A 40 -31.54 12.26 -7.33
C LYS A 40 -30.25 11.75 -7.95
N GLU A 41 -30.10 11.89 -9.27
CA GLU A 41 -28.85 11.56 -9.96
C GLU A 41 -27.69 12.42 -9.45
N ASN A 42 -27.88 13.73 -9.30
CA ASN A 42 -26.86 14.62 -8.74
C ASN A 42 -26.51 14.28 -7.29
N GLU A 43 -27.50 13.90 -6.47
CA GLU A 43 -27.25 13.47 -5.09
C GLU A 43 -26.41 12.19 -5.04
N LEU A 44 -26.74 11.18 -5.86
CA LEU A 44 -25.96 9.94 -5.96
C LEU A 44 -24.56 10.20 -6.49
N LEU A 45 -24.42 11.00 -7.55
CA LEU A 45 -23.12 11.38 -8.10
C LEU A 45 -22.26 12.12 -7.08
N LYS A 46 -22.86 12.98 -6.26
CA LYS A 46 -22.15 13.67 -5.18
C LYS A 46 -21.66 12.67 -4.13
N GLN A 47 -22.50 11.73 -3.70
CA GLN A 47 -22.11 10.69 -2.75
C GLN A 47 -20.97 9.80 -3.28
N GLU A 48 -21.01 9.42 -4.55
CA GLU A 48 -19.93 8.65 -5.18
C GLU A 48 -18.64 9.47 -5.27
N ASN A 49 -18.74 10.75 -5.64
CA ASN A 49 -17.59 11.63 -5.71
C ASN A 49 -16.96 11.83 -4.33
N ASP A 50 -17.77 12.03 -3.29
CA ASP A 50 -17.29 12.16 -1.91
C ASP A 50 -16.51 10.88 -1.49
N LYS A 51 -17.05 9.68 -1.75
CA LYS A 51 -16.34 8.41 -1.50
C LYS A 51 -15.02 8.30 -2.26
N ILE A 52 -15.02 8.64 -3.54
CA ILE A 52 -13.81 8.60 -4.37
C ILE A 52 -12.76 9.59 -3.83
N THR A 53 -13.18 10.79 -3.41
CA THR A 53 -12.25 11.77 -2.83
C THR A 53 -11.65 11.31 -1.51
N GLU A 54 -12.42 10.63 -0.67
CA GLU A 54 -11.93 10.00 0.57
C GLU A 54 -10.91 8.89 0.26
N GLN A 55 -11.20 8.03 -0.70
CA GLN A 55 -10.28 6.98 -1.17
C GLN A 55 -8.97 7.56 -1.69
N PHE A 56 -9.04 8.60 -2.55
CA PHE A 56 -7.84 9.26 -3.06
C PHE A 56 -7.03 9.95 -1.95
N ALA A 57 -7.70 10.59 -0.99
CA ALA A 57 -7.03 11.21 0.15
C ALA A 57 -6.29 10.16 0.99
N PHE A 58 -6.92 9.03 1.27
CA PHE A 58 -6.27 7.91 1.95
C PHE A 58 -5.09 7.37 1.15
N GLN A 59 -5.27 7.08 -0.14
CA GLN A 59 -4.22 6.54 -1.01
C GLN A 59 -3.00 7.47 -1.06
N LYS A 60 -3.22 8.79 -1.13
CA LYS A 60 -2.15 9.78 -1.10
C LYS A 60 -1.38 9.73 0.22
N GLN A 61 -2.09 9.75 1.36
CA GLN A 61 -1.45 9.68 2.68
C GLN A 61 -0.69 8.36 2.88
N PHE A 62 -1.26 7.25 2.43
CA PHE A 62 -0.60 5.94 2.44
C PHE A 62 0.69 5.97 1.62
N SER A 63 0.64 6.52 0.41
CA SER A 63 1.81 6.63 -0.48
C SER A 63 2.92 7.48 0.14
N GLU A 64 2.58 8.64 0.70
CA GLU A 64 3.55 9.52 1.39
C GLU A 64 4.22 8.78 2.55
N LYS A 65 3.43 8.05 3.36
CA LYS A 65 3.96 7.26 4.47
C LYS A 65 4.86 6.11 4.02
N VAL A 66 4.50 5.41 2.95
CA VAL A 66 5.34 4.36 2.37
C VAL A 66 6.67 4.94 1.86
N GLU A 67 6.64 6.12 1.24
CA GLU A 67 7.86 6.81 0.79
C GLU A 67 8.77 7.14 1.98
N GLU A 68 8.22 7.71 3.05
CA GLU A 68 8.96 7.96 4.30
C GLU A 68 9.61 6.68 4.85
N ILE A 69 8.85 5.58 4.93
CA ILE A 69 9.36 4.29 5.39
C ILE A 69 10.46 3.77 4.46
N THR A 70 10.31 3.94 3.15
CA THR A 70 11.31 3.53 2.16
C THR A 70 12.62 4.30 2.32
N THR A 71 12.57 5.60 2.62
CA THR A 71 13.78 6.38 2.92
C THR A 71 14.49 5.91 4.20
N MET A 72 13.73 5.47 5.21
CA MET A 72 14.30 4.87 6.42
C MET A 72 14.95 3.52 6.12
N VAL A 73 14.31 2.71 5.27
CA VAL A 73 14.86 1.44 4.78
C VAL A 73 16.18 1.64 4.03
N ASP A 74 16.29 2.67 3.19
CA ASP A 74 17.53 3.01 2.49
C ASP A 74 18.64 3.48 3.44
N SER A 75 18.26 4.00 4.60
CA SER A 75 19.19 4.42 5.65
C SER A 75 19.78 3.24 6.42
N LEU A 76 19.15 2.05 6.39
CA LEU A 76 19.67 0.85 7.05
C LEU A 76 21.04 0.43 6.52
N ASP A 77 21.30 0.61 5.22
CA ASP A 77 22.59 0.26 4.62
C ASP A 77 23.70 1.25 5.00
N LYS A 78 23.34 2.51 5.28
CA LYS A 78 24.29 3.60 5.53
C LYS A 78 24.76 3.66 6.98
N ALA A 79 23.94 3.16 7.92
CA ALA A 79 24.17 3.32 9.35
C ALA A 79 24.02 1.98 10.10
N PRO A 80 24.95 1.03 9.88
CA PRO A 80 24.89 -0.32 10.47
C PRO A 80 24.90 -0.31 12.01
N GLU A 81 25.58 0.65 12.63
CA GLU A 81 25.61 0.82 14.10
C GLU A 81 24.23 1.16 14.70
N SER A 82 23.38 1.82 13.91
CA SER A 82 22.02 2.21 14.30
C SER A 82 20.93 1.34 13.68
N PHE A 83 21.32 0.22 13.05
CA PHE A 83 20.41 -0.66 12.32
C PHE A 83 19.20 -1.08 13.17
N GLN A 84 19.43 -1.51 14.42
CA GLN A 84 18.38 -1.96 15.32
C GLN A 84 17.37 -0.84 15.65
N PHE A 85 17.84 0.39 15.85
CA PHE A 85 16.98 1.53 16.15
C PHE A 85 16.11 1.89 14.95
N ILE A 86 16.72 1.94 13.76
CA ILE A 86 16.00 2.23 12.50
C ILE A 86 15.00 1.11 12.20
N GLU A 87 15.38 -0.16 12.39
CA GLU A 87 14.49 -1.33 12.22
C GLU A 87 13.26 -1.24 13.14
N GLN A 88 13.46 -0.91 14.42
CA GLN A 88 12.35 -0.73 15.36
C GLN A 88 11.41 0.40 14.95
N LYS A 89 11.98 1.53 14.49
CA LYS A 89 11.19 2.66 14.01
C LYS A 89 10.38 2.29 12.76
N ILE A 90 10.97 1.60 11.80
CA ILE A 90 10.28 1.13 10.60
C ILE A 90 9.12 0.20 10.99
N ASN A 91 9.35 -0.76 11.90
CA ASN A 91 8.31 -1.67 12.35
C ASN A 91 7.16 -0.94 13.04
N PHE A 92 7.45 0.09 13.84
CA PHE A 92 6.42 0.92 14.46
C PHE A 92 5.56 1.64 13.41
N GLU A 93 6.19 2.31 12.45
CA GLU A 93 5.48 3.03 11.38
C GLU A 93 4.67 2.08 10.48
N LEU A 94 5.16 0.86 10.23
CA LEU A 94 4.41 -0.15 9.48
C LEU A 94 3.17 -0.65 10.23
N VAL A 95 3.24 -0.79 11.56
CA VAL A 95 2.07 -1.15 12.38
C VAL A 95 1.05 -0.02 12.36
N GLU A 96 1.49 1.22 12.55
CA GLU A 96 0.60 2.39 12.49
C GLU A 96 -0.05 2.56 11.10
N LEU A 97 0.71 2.30 10.03
CA LEU A 97 0.18 2.30 8.67
C LEU A 97 -0.87 1.21 8.47
N ASN A 98 -0.64 0.01 9.00
CA ASN A 98 -1.56 -1.11 8.92
C ASN A 98 -2.88 -0.85 9.67
N GLU A 99 -2.82 -0.20 10.83
CA GLU A 99 -4.02 0.14 11.63
C GLU A 99 -4.92 1.17 10.95
N LYS A 100 -4.35 2.02 10.08
CA LYS A 100 -5.10 3.07 9.36
C LYS A 100 -5.80 2.55 8.10
N ILE A 101 -5.50 1.32 7.68
CA ILE A 101 -6.11 0.73 6.50
C ILE A 101 -7.61 0.47 6.77
N PRO A 102 -8.54 0.99 5.94
CA PRO A 102 -9.98 0.78 6.13
C PRO A 102 -10.35 -0.70 6.04
N ALA A 103 -11.20 -1.20 6.94
CA ALA A 103 -11.60 -2.62 6.94
C ALA A 103 -12.54 -3.01 5.76
N ASP A 104 -13.15 -2.02 5.12
CA ASP A 104 -14.16 -2.22 4.07
C ASP A 104 -13.49 -2.18 2.69
N THR A 105 -13.32 -3.35 2.04
CA THR A 105 -13.27 -3.64 0.57
C THR A 105 -12.19 -4.68 0.20
N ASP A 106 -12.60 -5.95 0.01
CA ASP A 106 -11.76 -7.15 -0.12
C ASP A 106 -10.66 -7.19 -1.21
N GLN A 107 -10.69 -6.28 -2.21
CA GLN A 107 -9.74 -6.31 -3.33
C GLN A 107 -8.68 -5.20 -3.28
N GLU A 108 -9.06 -3.96 -2.94
CA GLU A 108 -8.12 -2.83 -2.83
C GLU A 108 -7.21 -2.96 -1.59
N LEU A 109 -7.72 -3.59 -0.53
CA LEU A 109 -6.98 -3.89 0.71
C LEU A 109 -5.71 -4.71 0.49
N LYS A 110 -5.78 -5.69 -0.42
CA LYS A 110 -4.65 -6.60 -0.68
C LYS A 110 -3.42 -5.87 -1.18
N VAL A 111 -3.58 -4.75 -1.90
CA VAL A 111 -2.44 -3.99 -2.41
C VAL A 111 -1.69 -3.33 -1.24
N TYR A 112 -2.41 -2.73 -0.29
CA TYR A 112 -1.82 -2.11 0.89
C TYR A 112 -1.09 -3.13 1.76
N ASP A 113 -1.74 -4.26 2.05
CA ASP A 113 -1.15 -5.37 2.81
C ASP A 113 0.10 -5.92 2.13
N ASN A 114 0.03 -6.14 0.81
CA ASN A 114 1.17 -6.61 0.03
C ASN A 114 2.33 -5.62 0.05
N THR A 115 2.07 -4.32 -0.05
CA THR A 115 3.12 -3.30 0.06
C THR A 115 3.79 -3.34 1.42
N ILE A 116 3.03 -3.41 2.51
CA ILE A 116 3.56 -3.54 3.87
C ILE A 116 4.42 -4.81 4.00
N LEU A 117 3.92 -5.94 3.48
CA LEU A 117 4.64 -7.21 3.49
C LEU A 117 5.95 -7.15 2.71
N ILE A 118 5.95 -6.51 1.53
CA ILE A 118 7.15 -6.32 0.70
C ILE A 118 8.20 -5.50 1.46
N ILE A 119 7.79 -4.38 2.08
CA ILE A 119 8.71 -3.53 2.86
C ILE A 119 9.31 -4.34 4.01
N LYS A 120 8.49 -5.09 4.75
CA LYS A 120 8.95 -5.95 5.85
C LYS A 120 9.95 -7.01 5.38
N ASN A 121 9.66 -7.67 4.25
CA ASN A 121 10.56 -8.66 3.67
C ASN A 121 11.89 -8.04 3.24
N LEU A 122 11.86 -6.82 2.72
CA LEU A 122 13.04 -6.08 2.31
C LEU A 122 13.91 -5.68 3.52
N VAL A 123 13.30 -5.22 4.62
CA VAL A 123 14.02 -4.98 5.89
C VAL A 123 14.70 -6.25 6.40
N ASN A 124 13.98 -7.37 6.41
CA ASN A 124 14.52 -8.67 6.83
C ASN A 124 15.69 -9.13 5.92
N ALA A 125 15.57 -8.91 4.61
CA ALA A 125 16.63 -9.23 3.66
C ALA A 125 17.89 -8.38 3.93
N LYS A 126 17.74 -7.07 4.18
CA LYS A 126 18.85 -6.19 4.57
C LYS A 126 19.52 -6.63 5.87
N LYS A 127 18.73 -7.05 6.86
CA LYS A 127 19.24 -7.61 8.12
C LYS A 127 20.10 -8.85 7.89
N ALA A 128 19.63 -9.78 7.07
CA ALA A 128 20.38 -10.97 6.72
C ALA A 128 21.68 -10.63 5.97
N LEU A 129 21.64 -9.66 5.05
CA LEU A 129 22.84 -9.18 4.34
C LEU A 129 23.88 -8.59 5.29
N LEU A 130 23.46 -7.82 6.30
CA LEU A 130 24.36 -7.28 7.31
C LEU A 130 25.07 -8.39 8.09
N GLN A 131 24.32 -9.40 8.56
CA GLN A 131 24.89 -10.56 9.28
C GLN A 131 25.89 -11.36 8.43
N VAL A 132 25.59 -11.54 7.14
CA VAL A 132 26.49 -12.22 6.20
C VAL A 132 27.76 -11.41 5.97
N ASN A 133 27.65 -10.08 5.89
CA ASN A 133 28.82 -9.20 5.73
C ASN A 133 29.75 -9.26 6.95
N ASP A 134 29.19 -9.25 8.16
CA ASP A 134 29.99 -9.36 9.38
C ASP A 134 30.66 -10.73 9.50
N SER A 135 29.92 -11.81 9.21
CA SER A 135 30.48 -13.16 9.12
C SER A 135 31.64 -13.25 8.11
N LYS A 136 31.51 -12.57 6.96
CA LYS A 136 32.56 -12.55 5.93
C LYS A 136 33.83 -11.85 6.43
N LYS A 137 33.70 -10.71 7.10
CA LYS A 137 34.85 -10.00 7.69
C LYS A 137 35.59 -10.87 8.71
N GLU A 138 34.85 -11.61 9.53
CA GLU A 138 35.42 -12.55 10.50
C GLU A 138 36.19 -13.68 9.81
N ILE A 139 35.61 -14.27 8.76
CA ILE A 139 36.29 -15.29 7.94
C ILE A 139 37.57 -14.75 7.32
N ASP A 140 37.56 -13.52 6.79
CA ASP A 140 38.74 -12.89 6.19
C ASP A 140 39.84 -12.64 7.24
N LEU A 141 39.48 -12.23 8.46
CA LEU A 141 40.41 -12.09 9.57
C LEU A 141 41.04 -13.43 9.99
N LEU A 142 40.22 -14.47 10.17
CA LEU A 142 40.69 -15.81 10.52
C LEU A 142 41.61 -16.38 9.43
N ASN A 143 41.27 -16.20 8.15
CA ASN A 143 42.11 -16.62 7.04
C ASN A 143 43.47 -15.92 7.03
N ASN A 144 43.52 -14.64 7.38
CA ASN A 144 44.78 -13.91 7.49
C ASN A 144 45.62 -14.39 8.68
N GLN A 145 44.98 -14.69 9.82
CA GLN A 145 45.66 -15.27 10.98
C GLN A 145 46.23 -16.66 10.67
N ILE A 146 45.46 -17.52 9.99
CA ILE A 146 45.93 -18.84 9.56
C ILE A 146 47.18 -18.71 8.68
N LYS A 147 47.18 -17.80 7.70
CA LYS A 147 48.36 -17.55 6.85
C LYS A 147 49.57 -17.09 7.67
N SER A 148 49.36 -16.17 8.61
CA SER A 148 50.42 -15.69 9.51
C SER A 148 51.01 -16.83 10.34
N TYR A 149 50.17 -17.69 10.92
CA TYR A 149 50.62 -18.83 11.70
C TYR A 149 51.29 -19.92 10.85
N GLU A 150 50.87 -20.08 9.59
CA GLU A 150 51.55 -20.97 8.64
C GLU A 150 52.96 -20.46 8.29
N GLU A 151 53.14 -19.14 8.15
CA GLU A 151 54.46 -18.53 7.94
C GLU A 151 55.34 -18.65 9.19
N GLU A 152 54.83 -18.30 10.37
CA GLU A 152 55.57 -18.46 11.63
C GLU A 152 55.98 -19.91 11.89
N ASN A 153 55.10 -20.88 11.61
CA ASN A 153 55.44 -22.29 11.73
C ASN A 153 56.55 -22.72 10.75
N LYS A 154 56.55 -22.20 9.52
CA LYS A 154 57.63 -22.48 8.55
C LYS A 154 58.96 -21.92 9.03
N ASP A 155 58.95 -20.71 9.58
CA ASP A 155 60.16 -20.09 10.14
C ASP A 155 60.66 -20.84 11.37
N LEU A 156 59.77 -21.20 12.30
CA LEU A 156 60.11 -22.03 13.45
C LEU A 156 60.69 -23.38 13.05
N ILE A 157 60.12 -24.06 12.04
CA ILE A 157 60.67 -25.33 11.53
C ILE A 157 62.09 -25.11 10.99
N ARG A 158 62.30 -24.04 10.23
CA ARG A 158 63.62 -23.68 9.67
C ARG A 158 64.64 -23.43 10.78
N ASP A 159 64.27 -22.68 11.81
CA ASP A 159 65.13 -22.39 12.96
C ASP A 159 65.48 -23.65 13.76
N LEU A 160 64.49 -24.53 13.95
CA LEU A 160 64.68 -25.81 14.64
C LEU A 160 65.63 -26.72 13.85
N GLU A 161 65.53 -26.73 12.52
CA GLU A 161 66.45 -27.46 11.64
C GLU A 161 67.87 -26.92 11.69
N LEU A 162 68.05 -25.59 11.67
CA LEU A 162 69.35 -24.93 11.87
C LEU A 162 69.96 -25.29 13.24
N ALA A 163 69.17 -25.22 14.31
CA ALA A 163 69.61 -25.59 15.65
C ALA A 163 70.04 -27.05 15.74
N ARG A 164 69.30 -27.97 15.11
CA ARG A 164 69.66 -29.40 15.03
C ARG A 164 70.95 -29.63 14.25
N GLN A 165 71.20 -28.89 13.18
CA GLN A 165 72.43 -28.99 12.40
C GLN A 165 73.65 -28.47 13.18
N LEU A 166 73.50 -27.36 13.91
CA LEU A 166 74.55 -26.81 14.77
C LEU A 166 74.93 -27.77 15.90
N ASN A 167 73.94 -28.42 16.54
CA ASN A 167 74.16 -29.36 17.64
C ASN A 167 74.72 -30.73 17.19
N ARG A 168 74.80 -30.99 15.87
CA ARG A 168 75.37 -32.21 15.27
C ARG A 168 76.82 -32.06 14.80
N ARG A 169 77.42 -30.87 14.89
CA ARG A 169 78.85 -30.69 14.60
C ARG A 169 79.67 -31.03 15.86
N PRO A 170 80.62 -31.99 15.80
CA PRO A 170 81.50 -32.34 16.91
C PRO A 170 82.49 -31.21 17.24
#